data_AF-A0A212JGB9-F1
#
_entry.id   AF-A0A212JGB9-F1
#
_cell.length_a   1.000
_cell.length_b   1.000
_cell.length_c   1.000
_cell.angle_alpha   90.00
_cell.angle_beta   90.00
_cell.angle_gamma   90.00
#
_symmetry.space_group_name_H-M   'P 1'
#
loop_
_entity.id
_entity.type
_entity.pdbx_description
1 polymer ?
#
loop_
_entity_poly.entity_id
_entity_poly.type
_entity_poly.pdbx_seq_one_letter_code
_entity_poly.pdbx_strand_id
1 'polypeptide(L)' 'MDIIKVEHGVSGKLQKLFGVSAPTIRRALRGNLEGRLSEDKALRIRKAALENGGQILYTEK' A
#
# COMPACT_ATOMS: atom_id res chain seq x y z
N MET A 1 0.50 -5.73 -13.11
CA MET A 1 -0.11 -5.61 -11.76
C MET A 1 0.63 -4.50 -11.07
N ASP A 2 -0.04 -3.40 -10.76
CA ASP A 2 0.66 -2.14 -10.47
C ASP A 2 1.16 -2.14 -9.02
N ILE A 3 2.42 -1.76 -8.83
CA ILE A 3 3.07 -1.69 -7.52
C ILE A 3 3.21 -0.23 -7.14
N ILE A 4 2.75 0.17 -5.96
CA ILE A 4 2.96 1.53 -5.45
C ILE A 4 4.26 1.55 -4.64
N LYS A 5 5.23 2.35 -5.08
CA LYS A 5 6.43 2.65 -4.29
C LYS A 5 6.18 3.90 -3.46
N VAL A 6 6.46 3.79 -2.18
CA VAL A 6 6.36 4.89 -1.22
C VAL A 6 7.72 5.08 -0.55
N GLU A 7 8.03 6.31 -0.17
CA GLU A 7 9.20 6.58 0.66
C GLU A 7 9.06 5.97 2.06
N HIS A 8 10.19 5.76 2.74
CA HIS A 8 10.23 5.12 4.06
C HIS A 8 9.34 5.86 5.08
N GLY A 9 9.33 7.19 5.06
CA GLY A 9 8.50 8.01 5.93
C GLY A 9 6.99 7.84 5.68
N VAL A 10 6.58 7.68 4.42
CA VAL A 10 5.18 7.48 4.03
C VAL A 10 4.68 6.11 4.49
N SER A 11 5.50 5.07 4.35
CA SER A 11 5.14 3.73 4.85
C SER A 11 4.88 3.73 6.36
N GLY A 12 5.69 4.46 7.14
CA GLY A 12 5.47 4.64 8.58
C GLY A 12 4.17 5.37 8.91
N LYS A 13 3.84 6.42 8.16
CA LYS A 13 2.57 7.15 8.31
C LYS A 13 1.36 6.26 8.03
N LEU A 14 1.38 5.48 6.95
CA LEU A 14 0.29 4.57 6.58
C LEU A 14 0.06 3.47 7.63
N GLN A 15 1.13 2.95 8.24
CA GLN A 15 1.00 1.98 9.35
C GLN A 15 0.24 2.57 10.53
N LYS A 16 0.56 3.80 10.93
CA LYS A 16 -0.14 4.51 12.01
C LYS A 16 -1.59 4.84 11.64
N LEU A 17 -1.82 5.30 10.41
CA LEU A 17 -3.15 5.70 9.93
C LEU A 17 -4.13 4.52 9.87
N PHE A 18 -3.67 3.37 9.38
CA PHE A 18 -4.53 2.20 9.16
C PHE A 18 -4.45 1.16 10.29
N GLY A 19 -3.56 1.38 11.28
CA GLY A 19 -3.34 0.45 12.39
C GLY A 19 -2.87 -0.92 11.94
N VAL A 20 -1.97 -0.98 10.94
CA VAL A 20 -1.50 -2.23 10.34
C VAL A 20 0.02 -2.32 10.33
N SER A 21 0.53 -3.54 10.29
CA SER A 21 1.98 -3.81 10.23
C SER A 21 2.61 -3.39 8.90
N ALA A 22 3.91 -3.06 8.89
CA ALA A 22 4.66 -2.77 7.66
C ALA A 22 4.53 -3.86 6.58
N PRO A 23 4.56 -5.17 6.90
CA PRO A 23 4.29 -6.23 5.92
C PRO A 23 2.91 -6.14 5.27
N THR A 24 1.88 -5.72 6.01
CA THR A 24 0.52 -5.53 5.48
C THR A 24 0.47 -4.36 4.51
N ILE A 25 1.10 -3.22 4.84
CA ILE A 25 1.22 -2.08 3.92
C ILE A 25 1.94 -2.50 2.64
N ARG A 26 3.11 -3.16 2.74
CA ARG A 26 3.86 -3.62 1.56
C ARG A 26 3.04 -4.54 0.65
N ARG A 27 2.23 -5.43 1.23
CA ARG A 27 1.32 -6.30 0.49
C ARG A 27 0.23 -5.50 -0.24
N ALA A 28 -0.44 -4.59 0.48
CA ALA A 28 -1.46 -3.71 -0.10
C ALA A 28 -0.90 -2.87 -1.27
N LEU A 29 0.29 -2.29 -1.10
CA LEU A 29 0.96 -1.49 -2.12
C LEU A 29 1.35 -2.30 -3.36
N ARG A 30 1.68 -3.59 -3.20
CA ARG A 30 1.94 -4.51 -4.32
C ARG A 30 0.66 -5.05 -4.96
N GLY A 31 -0.51 -4.69 -4.45
CA GLY A 31 -1.78 -5.28 -4.87
C GLY A 31 -1.95 -6.74 -4.48
N ASN A 32 -1.12 -7.25 -3.58
CA ASN A 32 -1.30 -8.60 -3.07
C ASN A 32 -2.37 -8.56 -1.97
N LEU A 33 -3.57 -8.99 -2.33
CA LEU A 33 -4.75 -9.07 -1.49
C LEU A 33 -4.87 -10.41 -0.76
N GLU A 34 -3.91 -11.33 -0.89
CA GLU A 34 -3.99 -12.65 -0.28
C GLU A 34 -4.01 -12.57 1.26
N GLY A 35 -5.11 -13.03 1.87
CA GLY A 35 -5.28 -13.22 3.32
C GLY A 35 -6.46 -12.45 3.94
N ARG A 36 -6.36 -12.14 5.24
CA ARG A 36 -7.38 -11.40 6.03
C ARG A 36 -7.47 -9.89 5.69
N LEU A 37 -6.75 -9.43 4.67
CA LEU A 37 -6.78 -8.03 4.26
C LEU A 37 -7.94 -7.84 3.29
N SER A 38 -9.05 -7.29 3.76
CA SER A 38 -10.20 -6.97 2.89
C SER A 38 -9.75 -6.08 1.73
N GLU A 39 -10.26 -6.37 0.54
CA GLU A 39 -9.97 -5.65 -0.70
C GLU A 39 -10.19 -4.14 -0.57
N ASP A 40 -11.28 -3.73 0.10
CA ASP A 40 -11.57 -2.32 0.40
C ASP A 40 -10.44 -1.66 1.22
N LYS A 41 -9.91 -2.37 2.22
CA LYS A 41 -8.85 -1.84 3.09
C LYS A 41 -7.54 -1.65 2.31
N ALA A 42 -7.20 -2.60 1.44
CA ALA A 42 -6.04 -2.49 0.58
C ALA A 42 -6.19 -1.34 -0.42
N LEU A 43 -7.38 -1.16 -1.01
CA LEU A 43 -7.67 -0.04 -1.92
C LEU A 43 -7.48 1.30 -1.23
N ARG A 44 -7.98 1.45 0.01
CA ARG A 44 -7.79 2.67 0.82
C ARG A 44 -6.32 2.94 1.13
N ILE A 45 -5.54 1.91 1.48
CA ILE A 45 -4.10 2.04 1.70
C ILE A 45 -3.40 2.51 0.42
N ARG A 46 -3.76 1.94 -0.73
CA ARG A 46 -3.21 2.34 -2.04
C ARG A 46 -3.55 3.79 -2.37
N LYS A 47 -4.79 4.21 -2.17
CA LYS A 47 -5.21 5.60 -2.39
C LYS A 47 -4.44 6.58 -1.50
N ALA A 48 -4.38 6.29 -0.19
CA ALA A 48 -3.63 7.11 0.76
C ALA A 48 -2.14 7.16 0.43
N ALA A 49 -1.57 6.07 -0.08
CA ALA A 49 -0.18 6.05 -0.54
C ALA A 49 0.06 7.01 -1.71
N LEU A 50 -0.84 7.07 -2.69
CA LEU A 50 -0.75 8.01 -3.82
C LEU A 50 -0.91 9.47 -3.37
N GLU A 51 -1.86 9.74 -2.48
CA GLU A 51 -2.08 11.07 -1.91
C GLU A 51 -0.86 11.57 -1.12
N ASN A 52 -0.06 10.66 -0.55
CA ASN A 52 1.17 10.98 0.17
C ASN A 52 2.42 10.96 -0.74
N GLY A 53 2.26 11.07 -2.06
CA GLY A 53 3.37 11.14 -3.02
C GLY A 53 3.92 9.78 -3.44
N GLY A 54 3.20 8.70 -3.18
CA GLY A 54 3.52 7.38 -3.72
C GLY A 54 3.43 7.36 -5.24
N GLN A 55 4.34 6.62 -5.88
CA GLN A 55 4.39 6.49 -7.32
C GLN A 55 3.92 5.11 -7.75
N ILE A 56 3.03 5.07 -8.75
CA ILE A 56 2.63 3.83 -9.41
C ILE A 56 3.77 3.39 -10.31
N LEU A 57 4.38 2.26 -9.98
CA LEU A 57 5.23 1.52 -10.89
C LEU A 57 4.39 0.44 -11.56
N TYR A 58 4.21 0.60 -12.87
CA TYR A 58 3.72 -0.47 -13.71
C TYR A 58 4.83 -1.51 -13.82
N THR A 59 4.67 -2.62 -13.09
CA THR A 59 5.40 -3.84 -13.46
C THR A 59 4.61 -4.45 -14.61
N GLU A 60 5.09 -4.17 -15.82
CA GLU A 60 4.81 -5.01 -16.99
C GLU A 60 5.28 -6.43 -16.63
N LYS A 61 4.41 -7.41 -16.89
CA LYS A 61 4.69 -8.82 -16.69
C LYS A 61 5.07 -9.43 -18.03
#